data_AF-A0A377YWY8-F1
#
_entry.id   AF-A0A377YWY8-F1
#
_cell.length_a   1.000
_cell.length_b   1.000
_cell.length_c   1.000
_cell.angle_alpha   90.00
_cell.angle_beta   90.00
_cell.angle_gamma   90.00
#
_symmetry.space_group_name_H-M   'P 1'
#
loop_
_entity.id
_entity.type
_entity.pdbx_description
1 polymer ?
#
loop_
_entity_poly.entity_id
_entity_poly.type
_entity_poly.pdbx_seq_one_letter_code
_entity_poly.pdbx_strand_id
1 'polypeptide(L)'
;MKGKALLAGCIALVMSSAALAEDIKIAVVGAMSGPVAQYGDQEFTGAEQAVADLNAKGGIKGNKLQIVKYDDACDPKTGGSGSQQSGQRRH
;
A
#
# COMPACT_ATOMS: atom_id res chain seq x y z
N MET A 1 0.89 31.54 36.35
CA MET A 1 1.77 31.37 35.17
C MET A 1 2.44 29.99 35.06
N LYS A 2 2.69 29.27 36.17
CA LYS A 2 3.36 27.94 36.16
C LYS A 2 2.59 26.82 35.43
N GLY A 3 1.25 26.80 35.51
CA GLY A 3 0.43 25.75 34.86
C GLY A 3 0.37 25.83 33.33
N LYS A 4 0.44 27.04 32.75
CA LYS A 4 0.46 27.23 31.29
C LYS A 4 1.76 26.71 30.66
N ALA A 5 2.88 26.84 31.37
CA ALA A 5 4.18 26.33 30.92
C ALA A 5 4.25 24.80 30.95
N LEU A 6 3.65 24.15 31.96
CA LEU A 6 3.60 22.69 32.04
C LEU A 6 2.73 22.08 30.93
N LEU A 7 1.58 22.68 30.64
CA LEU A 7 0.70 22.23 29.55
C LEU A 7 1.37 22.39 28.18
N ALA A 8 2.06 23.52 27.94
CA ALA A 8 2.81 23.73 26.72
C ALA A 8 3.96 22.72 26.54
N GLY A 9 4.64 22.34 27.63
CA GLY A 9 5.69 21.32 27.62
C GLY A 9 5.17 19.92 27.23
N CYS A 10 4.02 19.52 27.77
CA CYS A 10 3.42 18.22 27.42
C CYS A 10 3.01 18.14 25.94
N ILE A 11 2.48 19.24 25.37
CA ILE A 11 2.09 19.30 23.96
C ILE A 11 3.34 19.21 23.05
N ALA A 12 4.43 19.89 23.40
CA ALA A 12 5.68 19.84 22.65
C ALA A 12 6.31 18.44 22.62
N LEU A 13 6.25 17.71 23.74
CA LEU A 13 6.73 16.33 23.83
C LEU A 13 5.91 15.35 22.95
N VAL A 14 4.59 15.51 22.88
CA VAL A 14 3.72 14.69 22.03
C VAL A 14 3.93 14.96 20.54
N MET A 15 4.22 16.20 20.14
CA MET A 15 4.46 16.51 18.73
C MET A 15 5.86 16.09 18.24
N SER A 16 6.84 15.98 19.15
CA SER A 16 8.20 15.59 18.80
C SER A 16 8.31 14.13 18.33
N SER A 17 7.44 13.24 18.81
CA SER A 17 7.42 11.82 18.40
C SER A 17 6.77 11.57 17.03
N ALA A 18 6.04 12.54 16.47
CA ALA A 18 5.46 12.43 15.13
C ALA A 18 6.48 12.69 14.00
N ALA A 19 7.59 13.38 14.29
CA ALA A 19 8.59 13.79 13.30
C ALA A 19 9.58 12.68 12.88
N LEU A 20 9.51 11.51 13.53
CA LEU A 20 10.43 10.37 13.33
C LEU A 20 9.76 9.23 12.51
N ALA A 21 8.57 9.47 11.97
CA ALA A 21 7.85 8.48 11.18
C ALA A 21 8.44 8.39 9.77
N GLU A 22 9.07 7.26 9.43
CA GLU A 22 9.50 6.95 8.06
C GLU A 22 8.36 6.30 7.28
N ASP A 23 8.28 6.53 5.96
CA ASP A 23 7.29 5.88 5.11
C ASP A 23 7.74 4.45 4.74
N ILE A 24 6.98 3.45 5.19
CA ILE A 24 7.17 2.04 4.84
C ILE A 24 6.51 1.77 3.50
N LYS A 25 7.31 1.47 2.47
CA LYS A 25 6.81 1.14 1.13
C LYS A 25 6.38 -0.33 1.05
N ILE A 26 5.15 -0.56 0.64
CA ILE A 26 4.57 -1.88 0.39
C ILE A 26 4.38 -2.03 -1.13
N ALA A 27 5.09 -2.99 -1.72
CA ALA A 27 4.89 -3.34 -3.12
C ALA A 27 3.66 -4.24 -3.25
N VAL A 28 2.71 -3.86 -4.11
CA VAL A 28 1.56 -4.69 -4.49
C VAL A 28 1.71 -4.99 -5.97
N VAL A 29 1.78 -6.28 -6.30
CA VAL A 29 1.97 -6.78 -7.67
C VAL A 29 0.69 -7.47 -8.09
N GLY A 30 0.12 -7.08 -9.21
CA GLY A 30 -1.10 -7.70 -9.74
C GLY A 30 -1.27 -7.39 -11.22
N ALA A 31 -2.11 -8.16 -11.90
CA ALA A 31 -2.39 -7.95 -13.32
C ALA A 31 -3.17 -6.65 -13.51
N MET A 32 -2.55 -5.63 -14.12
CA MET A 32 -3.22 -4.35 -14.39
C MET A 32 -3.98 -4.37 -15.72
N SER A 33 -3.81 -5.41 -16.53
CA SER A 33 -4.43 -5.54 -17.85
C SER A 33 -4.70 -7.00 -18.23
N GLY A 34 -5.51 -7.19 -19.29
CA GLY A 34 -5.89 -8.52 -19.78
C GLY A 34 -7.14 -9.11 -19.10
N PRO A 35 -7.52 -10.35 -19.44
CA PRO A 35 -8.78 -10.97 -19.00
C PRO A 35 -8.87 -11.20 -17.49
N VAL A 36 -7.77 -11.08 -16.76
CA VAL A 36 -7.68 -11.23 -15.30
C VAL A 36 -7.52 -9.89 -14.56
N ALA A 37 -7.57 -8.75 -15.25
CA ALA A 37 -7.40 -7.42 -14.65
C ALA A 37 -8.38 -7.13 -13.50
N GLN A 38 -9.61 -7.67 -13.58
CA GLN A 38 -10.62 -7.55 -12.53
C GLN A 38 -10.14 -8.11 -11.17
N TYR A 39 -9.28 -9.14 -11.19
CA TYR A 39 -8.69 -9.68 -9.97
C TYR A 39 -7.60 -8.76 -9.42
N GLY A 40 -6.76 -8.20 -10.29
CA GLY A 40 -5.77 -7.17 -9.91
C GLY A 40 -6.43 -5.93 -9.31
N ASP A 41 -7.52 -5.44 -9.90
CA ASP A 41 -8.27 -4.29 -9.38
C ASP A 41 -8.81 -4.53 -7.97
N GLN A 42 -9.31 -5.74 -7.70
CA GLN A 42 -9.77 -6.13 -6.36
C GLN A 42 -8.60 -6.21 -5.36
N GLU A 43 -7.46 -6.77 -5.77
CA GLU A 43 -6.24 -6.85 -4.97
C GLU A 43 -5.70 -5.46 -4.61
N PHE A 44 -5.60 -4.55 -5.60
CA PHE A 44 -5.14 -3.18 -5.36
C PHE A 44 -6.08 -2.41 -4.45
N THR A 45 -7.40 -2.51 -4.68
CA THR A 45 -8.41 -1.83 -3.86
C THR A 45 -8.38 -2.35 -2.42
N GLY A 46 -8.29 -3.67 -2.23
CA GLY A 46 -8.19 -4.27 -0.90
C GLY A 46 -6.91 -3.86 -0.17
N ALA A 47 -5.78 -3.84 -0.88
CA ALA A 47 -4.51 -3.39 -0.31
C ALA A 47 -4.57 -1.92 0.11
N GLU A 48 -5.14 -1.05 -0.72
CA GLU A 48 -5.32 0.37 -0.41
C GLU A 48 -6.18 0.58 0.83
N GLN A 49 -7.29 -0.13 0.95
CA GLN A 49 -8.15 -0.05 2.13
C GLN A 49 -7.41 -0.51 3.39
N ALA A 50 -6.69 -1.63 3.32
CA ALA A 50 -5.92 -2.14 4.46
C ALA A 50 -4.83 -1.14 4.91
N VAL A 51 -4.12 -0.53 3.96
CA VAL A 51 -3.11 0.51 4.26
C VAL A 51 -3.75 1.76 4.85
N ALA A 52 -4.90 2.20 4.33
CA ALA A 52 -5.64 3.33 4.88
C ALA A 52 -6.04 3.08 6.34
N ASP A 53 -6.59 1.90 6.64
CA ASP A 53 -7.01 1.51 7.98
C ASP A 53 -5.81 1.43 8.96
N LEU A 54 -4.68 0.88 8.52
CA LEU A 54 -3.45 0.83 9.31
C LEU A 54 -2.89 2.23 9.58
N ASN A 55 -2.87 3.10 8.57
CA ASN A 55 -2.41 4.47 8.71
C ASN A 55 -3.32 5.30 9.63
N ALA A 56 -4.63 5.08 9.60
CA ALA A 56 -5.59 5.70 10.50
C ALA A 56 -5.36 5.29 11.96
N LYS A 57 -4.90 4.05 12.21
CA LYS A 57 -4.55 3.53 13.54
C LYS A 57 -3.18 3.95 14.06
N GLY A 58 -2.47 4.84 13.34
CA GLY A 58 -1.15 5.33 13.72
C GLY A 58 0.01 4.66 12.96
N GLY A 59 -0.28 3.85 11.94
CA GLY A 59 0.74 3.17 11.16
C GLY A 59 1.40 2.01 11.91
N ILE A 60 2.51 1.49 11.40
CA ILE A 60 3.27 0.42 12.04
C ILE A 60 4.42 1.04 12.81
N LYS A 61 4.45 0.90 14.13
CA LYS A 61 5.48 1.51 15.00
C LYS A 61 5.62 3.03 14.80
N GLY A 62 4.52 3.72 14.45
CA GLY A 62 4.50 5.17 14.16
C GLY A 62 4.76 5.52 12.69
N ASN A 63 5.21 4.57 11.88
CA ASN A 63 5.54 4.76 10.47
C ASN A 63 4.31 4.56 9.58
N LYS A 64 4.09 5.49 8.65
CA LYS A 64 3.00 5.37 7.67
C LYS A 64 3.38 4.38 6.58
N LEU A 65 2.39 3.67 6.04
CA LEU A 65 2.57 2.78 4.92
C LEU A 65 2.22 3.50 3.61
N GLN A 66 3.00 3.25 2.57
CA GLN A 66 2.77 3.73 1.21
C GLN A 66 2.68 2.54 0.26
N ILE A 67 1.60 2.45 -0.53
CA ILE A 67 1.50 1.44 -1.57
C ILE A 67 2.28 1.88 -2.80
N VAL A 68 3.07 0.95 -3.34
CA VAL A 68 3.67 1.04 -4.66
C VAL A 68 3.09 -0.08 -5.50
N LYS A 69 2.25 0.28 -6.48
CA LYS A 69 1.65 -0.69 -7.40
C LYS A 69 2.63 -1.04 -8.50
N TYR A 70 2.77 -2.32 -8.79
CA TYR A 70 3.55 -2.85 -9.89
C TYR A 70 2.65 -3.73 -10.75
N ASP A 71 2.68 -3.51 -12.06
CA ASP A 71 2.11 -4.45 -13.01
C ASP A 71 3.00 -5.69 -13.03
N ASP A 72 2.40 -6.87 -12.95
CA ASP A 72 3.14 -8.12 -13.13
C ASP A 72 3.69 -8.26 -14.56
N ALA A 73 3.25 -7.36 -15.47
CA ALA A 73 3.77 -7.11 -16.81
C ALA A 73 4.37 -8.40 -17.37
N CYS A 74 3.51 -9.40 -17.55
CA CYS A 74 3.86 -10.60 -18.28
C CYS A 74 4.13 -10.16 -19.74
N ASP A 75 5.28 -9.53 -19.99
CA ASP A 75 5.61 -8.79 -21.20
C ASP A 75 5.54 -9.76 -22.39
N PRO A 76 4.55 -9.60 -23.28
CA PRO A 76 4.38 -10.52 -24.38
C PRO A 76 5.48 -10.36 -25.44
N LYS A 77 6.33 -9.33 -25.39
CA LYS A 77 7.45 -9.20 -26.34
C LYS A 77 8.49 -10.31 -26.19
N THR A 78 8.52 -11.02 -25.06
CA THR A 78 9.36 -12.23 -24.90
C THR A 78 8.57 -13.54 -24.68
N GLY A 79 7.24 -13.54 -24.51
CA GLY A 79 6.55 -14.85 -24.39
C GLY A 79 5.06 -14.92 -24.06
N GLY A 80 4.27 -13.86 -24.29
CA GLY A 80 2.90 -13.76 -23.74
C GLY A 80 1.76 -14.17 -24.67
N SER A 81 2.03 -14.77 -25.84
CA SER A 81 0.95 -15.32 -26.68
C SER A 81 0.63 -16.80 -26.39
N GLY A 82 1.35 -17.46 -25.47
CA GLY A 82 1.25 -18.91 -25.24
C GLY A 82 0.47 -19.35 -23.99
N SER A 83 0.42 -18.54 -22.93
CA SER A 83 -0.05 -18.99 -21.61
C SER A 83 -1.54 -18.72 -21.34
N GLN A 84 -2.12 -17.63 -21.86
CA GLN A 84 -3.54 -17.34 -21.67
C GLN A 84 -4.46 -18.14 -22.61
N GLN A 85 -3.97 -18.55 -23.79
CA GLN A 85 -4.77 -19.32 -24.75
C GLN A 85 -4.85 -20.83 -24.44
N SER A 86 -3.97 -21.35 -23.58
CA SER A 86 -3.97 -22.78 -23.22
C SER A 86 -4.93 -23.12 -22.07
N GLY A 87 -5.37 -22.13 -21.28
CA GLY A 87 -6.37 -22.30 -20.22
C GLY A 87 -7.84 -22.29 -20.69
N GLN A 88 -8.13 -21.67 -21.85
CA GLN A 88 -9.49 -21.61 -22.43
C GLN A 88 -9.74 -22.65 -23.54
N ARG A 89 -8.78 -23.54 -23.83
CA ARG A 89 -8.98 -24.72 -24.70
C ARG A 89 -9.02 -26.03 -23.92
N ARG A 90 -9.82 -26.10 -22.85
CA ARG A 90 -10.37 -27.39 -22.41
C ARG A 90 -11.84 -27.18 -22.15
N HIS A 91 -12.61 -27.99 -22.88
CA HIS A 91 -14.06 -28.14 -22.85
C HIS A 91 -14.63 -28.19 -21.44
#